data_AF-A0A7X7T5D9-F1
#
_entry.id   AF-A0A7X7T5D9-F1
#
_cell.length_a   1.000
_cell.length_b   1.000
_cell.length_c   1.000
_cell.angle_alpha   90.00
_cell.angle_beta   90.00
_cell.angle_gamma   90.00
#
_symmetry.space_group_name_H-M   'P 1'
#
loop_
_entity.id
_entity.type
_entity.pdbx_description
1 polymer ?
#
loop_
_entity_poly.entity_id
_entity_poly.type
_entity_poly.pdbx_seq_one_letter_code
_entity_poly.pdbx_strand_id
1 'polypeptide(L)'
;MAMTCEELRALLEFEGAATGDAAREHLRTCQACATEVQRWQAVQAELHDMGQEPAPPFLHSRIMAHVRAEAPTPYARAGLRSWRAPALAAFGAAVVVLGLGLFRAISPPATTPAGERVRIAEKQGVPAPADPPDRGGARAPAAAVPAPASVSATRSEKIDDEQQVDRRTVSAAEDDLAFAAKTEAGRTQSHPSETEARQSSGDGVAPSVVAQAAPAKEGVSQLEVAAPAVARTGSEVPMVGTLQTMERKKEAVRVVRCRLQLEDGAEELDLDLQVAQAPPPHEVWSVMVAPDGRLEVLDARGRTQPVPVELQQRLSRQQQLRLGRYRLSQAPARSASTQ
;
A
#
# COMPACT_ATOMS: atom_id res chain seq x y z
N MET A 1 -25.12 -21.45 1.54
CA MET A 1 -24.20 -21.35 0.38
C MET A 1 -23.02 -22.24 0.70
N ALA A 2 -22.66 -23.15 -0.21
CA ALA A 2 -21.50 -24.01 -0.02
C ALA A 2 -20.23 -23.19 -0.28
N MET A 3 -19.26 -23.28 0.64
CA MET A 3 -17.95 -22.63 0.51
C MET A 3 -17.16 -23.30 -0.63
N THR A 4 -16.42 -22.54 -1.42
CA THR A 4 -15.56 -23.09 -2.48
C THR A 4 -14.19 -23.51 -1.94
N CYS A 5 -13.44 -24.31 -2.71
CA CYS A 5 -12.09 -24.73 -2.34
C CYS A 5 -11.14 -23.53 -2.23
N GLU A 6 -11.27 -22.54 -3.13
CA GLU A 6 -10.45 -21.32 -3.15
C GLU A 6 -10.72 -20.46 -1.92
N GLU A 7 -12.00 -20.33 -1.52
CA GLU A 7 -12.38 -19.62 -0.30
C GLU A 7 -11.79 -20.26 0.95
N LEU A 8 -11.85 -21.60 1.04
CA LEU A 8 -11.24 -22.33 2.16
C LEU A 8 -9.73 -22.15 2.20
N ARG A 9 -9.06 -22.18 1.04
CA ARG A 9 -7.61 -21.96 0.94
C ARG A 9 -7.21 -20.55 1.36
N ALA A 10 -7.91 -19.53 0.87
CA ALA A 10 -7.70 -18.15 1.30
C ALA A 10 -7.88 -18.02 2.81
N LEU A 11 -8.92 -18.65 3.38
CA LEU A 11 -9.16 -18.63 4.82
C LEU A 11 -8.00 -19.26 5.61
N LEU A 12 -7.44 -20.39 5.14
CA LEU A 12 -6.26 -21.00 5.75
C LEU A 12 -5.02 -20.10 5.67
N GLU A 13 -4.83 -19.37 4.57
CA GLU A 13 -3.70 -18.46 4.38
C GLU A 13 -3.79 -17.22 5.29
N PHE A 14 -4.99 -16.69 5.54
CA PHE A 14 -5.20 -15.49 6.36
C PHE A 14 -5.34 -15.77 7.87
N GLU A 15 -6.13 -16.79 8.23
CA GLU A 15 -6.46 -17.06 9.63
C GLU A 15 -5.59 -18.17 10.24
N GLY A 16 -4.94 -18.99 9.41
CA GLY A 16 -4.14 -20.13 9.85
C GLY A 16 -4.96 -21.30 10.41
N ALA A 17 -6.30 -21.21 10.44
CA ALA A 17 -7.17 -22.24 10.98
C ALA A 17 -8.58 -22.23 10.36
N ALA A 18 -9.04 -23.40 9.91
CA ALA A 18 -10.38 -23.59 9.34
C ALA A 18 -11.45 -23.90 10.42
N THR A 19 -11.74 -22.93 11.30
CA THR A 19 -12.61 -23.16 12.49
C THR A 19 -14.11 -22.99 12.23
N GLY A 20 -14.51 -22.27 11.17
CA GLY A 20 -15.91 -21.96 10.86
C GLY A 20 -16.76 -23.18 10.47
N ASP A 21 -18.08 -23.11 10.72
CA ASP A 21 -19.01 -24.21 10.39
C ASP A 21 -19.02 -24.52 8.88
N ALA A 22 -18.95 -23.49 8.03
CA ALA A 22 -18.89 -23.65 6.57
C ALA A 22 -17.62 -24.38 6.11
N ALA A 23 -16.48 -24.08 6.74
CA ALA A 23 -15.21 -24.75 6.47
C ALA A 23 -15.26 -26.21 6.91
N ARG A 24 -15.82 -26.49 8.09
CA ARG A 24 -16.01 -27.86 8.60
C ARG A 24 -16.92 -28.69 7.68
N GLU A 25 -17.97 -28.09 7.14
CA GLU A 25 -18.86 -28.77 6.20
C GLU A 25 -18.19 -29.02 4.84
N HIS A 26 -17.40 -28.06 4.35
CA HIS A 26 -16.58 -28.26 3.15
C HIS A 26 -15.56 -29.39 3.34
N LEU A 27 -14.88 -29.44 4.48
CA LEU A 27 -13.89 -30.49 4.77
C LEU A 27 -14.50 -31.89 4.88
N ARG A 28 -15.79 -32.00 5.23
CA ARG A 28 -16.53 -33.28 5.19
C ARG A 28 -16.87 -33.72 3.78
N THR A 29 -17.04 -32.78 2.86
CA THR A 29 -17.52 -33.06 1.49
C THR A 29 -16.37 -33.14 0.47
N CYS A 30 -15.26 -32.42 0.70
CA CYS A 30 -14.10 -32.38 -0.18
C CYS A 30 -12.87 -33.06 0.45
N GLN A 31 -12.61 -34.31 0.02
CA GLN A 31 -11.49 -35.10 0.54
C GLN A 31 -10.10 -34.52 0.21
N ALA A 32 -9.98 -33.81 -0.92
CA ALA A 32 -8.73 -33.15 -1.30
C ALA A 32 -8.35 -32.07 -0.28
N CYS A 33 -9.27 -31.14 0.01
CA CYS A 33 -9.06 -30.10 1.01
C CYS A 33 -8.87 -30.67 2.42
N ALA A 34 -9.58 -31.76 2.78
CA ALA A 34 -9.37 -32.46 4.04
C ALA A 34 -7.94 -32.98 4.20
N THR A 35 -7.37 -33.54 3.13
CA THR A 35 -6.00 -34.07 3.12
C THR A 35 -4.98 -32.94 3.23
N GLU A 36 -5.18 -31.82 2.53
CA GLU A 36 -4.31 -30.65 2.62
C GLU A 36 -4.30 -30.04 4.03
N VAL A 37 -5.49 -29.89 4.64
CA VAL A 37 -5.60 -29.38 6.02
C VAL A 37 -4.93 -30.30 7.03
N GLN A 38 -5.06 -31.62 6.88
CA GLN A 38 -4.35 -32.58 7.74
C GLN A 38 -2.83 -32.46 7.61
N ARG A 39 -2.31 -32.30 6.38
CA ARG A 39 -0.87 -32.06 6.16
C ARG A 39 -0.41 -30.76 6.82
N TRP A 40 -1.18 -29.69 6.67
CA TRP A 40 -0.89 -28.40 7.30
C TRP A 40 -0.88 -28.50 8.83
N GLN A 41 -1.86 -29.17 9.42
CA GLN A 41 -1.94 -29.40 10.86
C GLN A 41 -0.77 -30.26 11.38
N ALA A 42 -0.32 -31.25 10.61
CA ALA A 42 0.85 -32.05 10.96
C ALA A 42 2.13 -31.19 10.99
N VAL A 43 2.34 -30.35 9.98
CA VAL A 43 3.47 -29.40 9.95
C VAL A 43 3.39 -28.41 11.12
N GLN A 44 2.20 -27.90 11.42
CA GLN A 44 1.99 -26.98 12.54
C GLN A 44 2.28 -27.65 13.90
N ALA A 45 1.90 -28.91 14.06
CA ALA A 45 2.21 -29.70 15.25
C ALA A 45 3.73 -29.93 15.38
N GLU A 46 4.42 -30.26 14.29
CA GLU A 46 5.87 -30.44 14.29
C GLU A 46 6.60 -29.14 14.66
N LEU A 47 6.17 -28.00 14.10
CA LEU A 47 6.69 -26.69 14.46
C LEU A 47 6.42 -26.32 15.93
N HIS A 48 5.30 -26.78 16.49
CA HIS A 48 5.00 -26.60 17.90
C HIS A 48 5.94 -27.44 18.79
N ASP A 49 6.18 -28.69 18.39
CA ASP A 49 7.04 -29.64 19.11
C ASP A 49 8.53 -29.26 19.07
N MET A 50 8.98 -28.56 18.02
CA MET A 50 10.34 -27.98 17.95
C MET A 50 10.62 -26.96 19.07
N GLY A 51 9.57 -26.52 19.78
CA GLY A 51 9.68 -25.63 20.92
C GLY A 51 9.75 -24.17 20.49
N GLN A 52 9.20 -23.30 21.33
CA GLN A 52 9.37 -21.87 21.16
C GLN A 52 10.65 -21.45 21.87
N GLU A 53 11.60 -20.90 21.12
CA GLU A 53 12.73 -20.21 21.72
C GLU A 53 12.18 -19.06 22.58
N PRO A 54 12.59 -18.93 23.86
CA PRO A 54 12.09 -17.86 24.69
C PRO A 54 12.38 -16.52 24.03
N ALA A 55 11.34 -15.71 23.86
CA ALA A 55 11.48 -14.41 23.21
C ALA A 55 12.57 -13.60 23.92
N PRO A 56 13.54 -13.03 23.18
CA PRO A 56 14.62 -12.27 23.78
C PRO A 56 14.07 -11.14 24.66
N PRO A 57 14.72 -10.83 25.79
CA PRO A 57 14.24 -9.78 26.67
C PRO A 57 14.11 -8.47 25.89
N PHE A 58 13.06 -7.71 26.17
CA PHE A 58 12.75 -6.44 25.52
C PHE A 58 12.34 -6.50 24.03
N LEU A 59 12.19 -7.68 23.41
CA LEU A 59 11.71 -7.78 22.03
C LEU A 59 10.38 -7.05 21.84
N HIS A 60 9.41 -7.31 22.72
CA HIS A 60 8.12 -6.65 22.69
C HIS A 60 8.24 -5.12 22.78
N SER A 61 9.09 -4.61 23.68
CA SER A 61 9.29 -3.16 23.81
C SER A 61 9.97 -2.53 22.58
N ARG A 62 10.89 -3.25 21.91
CA ARG A 62 11.53 -2.78 20.67
C ARG A 62 10.53 -2.73 19.52
N ILE A 63 9.75 -3.80 19.34
CA ILE A 63 8.67 -3.83 18.34
C ILE A 63 7.67 -2.69 18.60
N MET A 64 7.21 -2.53 19.84
CA MET A 64 6.26 -1.46 20.18
C MET A 64 6.87 -0.07 20.09
N ALA A 65 8.19 0.09 20.21
CA ALA A 65 8.87 1.36 19.96
C ALA A 65 8.88 1.69 18.46
N HIS A 66 9.16 0.71 17.60
CA HIS A 66 9.08 0.87 16.14
C HIS A 66 7.66 1.16 15.68
N VAL A 67 6.67 0.39 16.14
CA VAL A 67 5.26 0.62 15.83
C VAL A 67 4.82 2.03 16.27
N ARG A 68 5.27 2.52 17.43
CA ARG A 68 4.97 3.90 17.87
C ARG A 68 5.72 4.96 17.07
N ALA A 69 6.92 4.67 16.58
CA ALA A 69 7.68 5.58 15.74
C ALA A 69 7.05 5.71 14.34
N GLU A 70 6.52 4.61 13.79
CA GLU A 70 5.83 4.57 12.50
C GLU A 70 4.37 5.00 12.58
N ALA A 71 3.72 4.80 13.72
CA ALA A 71 2.37 5.28 13.95
C ALA A 71 2.33 6.78 13.66
N PRO A 72 1.55 7.23 12.65
CA PRO A 72 1.53 8.62 12.24
C PRO A 72 1.15 9.45 13.46
N THR A 73 2.11 10.26 13.93
CA THR A 73 1.91 11.03 15.15
C THR A 73 0.61 11.82 15.01
N PRO A 74 -0.39 11.63 15.89
CA PRO A 74 -1.69 12.27 15.75
C PRO A 74 -1.58 13.81 15.76
N TYR A 75 -0.47 14.34 16.29
CA TYR A 75 -0.13 15.76 16.26
C TYR A 75 0.03 16.33 14.84
N ALA A 76 0.58 15.58 13.88
CA ALA A 76 0.71 16.08 12.51
C ALA A 76 -0.65 16.20 11.79
N ARG A 77 -1.62 15.33 12.12
CA ARG A 77 -2.98 15.40 11.57
C ARG A 77 -3.89 16.36 12.32
N ALA A 78 -3.69 16.55 13.63
CA ALA A 78 -4.49 17.47 14.43
C ALA A 78 -4.34 18.93 13.98
N GLY A 79 -3.12 19.34 13.60
CA GLY A 79 -2.85 20.69 13.09
C GLY A 79 -3.53 21.00 11.74
N LEU A 80 -3.62 20.02 10.83
CA LEU A 80 -4.29 20.23 9.53
C LEU A 80 -5.81 20.13 9.62
N ARG A 81 -6.35 19.35 10.57
CA ARG A 81 -7.80 19.15 10.72
C ARG A 81 -8.49 20.40 11.30
N SER A 82 -7.83 21.13 12.19
CA SER A 82 -8.39 22.34 12.81
C SER A 82 -8.64 23.47 11.80
N TRP A 83 -7.80 23.61 10.76
CA TRP A 83 -8.01 24.61 9.70
C TRP A 83 -8.95 24.16 8.57
N ARG A 84 -9.13 22.85 8.37
CA ARG A 84 -10.04 22.32 7.34
C ARG A 84 -11.50 22.25 7.79
N ALA A 85 -11.76 22.11 9.09
CA ALA A 85 -13.11 22.09 9.64
C ALA A 85 -13.95 23.34 9.26
N PRO A 86 -13.47 24.59 9.42
CA PRO A 86 -14.25 25.76 9.00
C PRO A 86 -14.41 25.85 7.48
N ALA A 87 -13.40 25.43 6.69
CA ALA A 87 -13.47 25.46 5.24
C ALA A 87 -14.54 24.49 4.68
N LEU A 88 -14.65 23.29 5.25
CA LEU A 88 -15.68 22.32 4.86
C LEU A 88 -17.09 22.77 5.30
N ALA A 89 -17.22 23.41 6.47
CA ALA A 89 -18.49 23.96 6.92
C ALA A 89 -18.99 25.09 6.00
N ALA A 90 -18.09 25.99 5.58
CA ALA A 90 -18.42 27.06 4.64
C ALA A 90 -18.86 26.52 3.27
N PHE A 91 -18.18 25.48 2.77
CA PHE A 91 -18.54 24.84 1.51
C PHE A 91 -19.92 24.17 1.59
N GLY A 92 -20.20 23.44 2.67
CA GLY A 92 -21.51 22.84 2.90
C GLY A 92 -22.64 23.88 2.93
N ALA A 93 -22.42 25.01 3.63
CA ALA A 93 -23.39 26.10 3.66
C ALA A 93 -23.63 26.71 2.26
N ALA A 94 -22.56 26.91 1.47
CA ALA A 94 -22.67 27.42 0.11
C ALA A 94 -23.48 26.49 -0.80
N VAL A 95 -23.26 25.17 -0.71
CA VAL A 95 -24.02 24.17 -1.48
C VAL A 95 -25.51 24.19 -1.09
N VAL A 96 -25.83 24.30 0.20
CA VAL A 96 -27.22 24.39 0.66
C VAL A 96 -27.90 25.66 0.16
N VAL A 97 -27.23 26.82 0.24
CA VAL A 97 -27.77 28.10 -0.26
C VAL A 97 -27.98 28.06 -1.78
N LEU A 98 -27.00 27.54 -2.52
CA LEU A 98 -27.09 27.40 -3.98
C LEU A 98 -28.22 26.44 -4.38
N GLY A 99 -28.32 25.29 -3.70
CA GLY A 99 -29.36 24.31 -3.92
C GLY A 99 -30.76 24.86 -3.61
N LEU A 100 -30.92 25.61 -2.52
CA LEU A 100 -32.20 26.22 -2.15
C LEU A 100 -32.60 27.34 -3.13
N GLY A 101 -31.64 28.11 -3.63
CA GLY A 101 -31.85 29.13 -4.66
C GLY A 101 -32.31 28.52 -5.99
N LEU A 102 -31.63 27.47 -6.45
CA LEU A 102 -32.00 26.73 -7.66
C LEU A 102 -33.37 26.06 -7.52
N PHE A 103 -33.65 25.45 -6.37
CA PHE A 103 -34.94 24.82 -6.11
C PHE A 103 -36.10 25.82 -6.19
N ARG A 104 -35.92 27.04 -5.66
CA ARG A 104 -36.92 28.10 -5.79
C ARG A 104 -37.08 28.65 -7.20
N ALA A 105 -36.01 28.70 -7.99
CA ALA A 105 -36.07 29.14 -9.37
C ALA A 105 -36.78 28.13 -10.29
N ILE A 106 -36.64 26.83 -10.00
CA ILE A 106 -37.19 25.75 -10.84
C ILE A 106 -38.60 25.35 -10.39
N SER A 107 -38.96 25.57 -9.12
CA SER A 107 -40.31 25.27 -8.63
C SER A 107 -41.32 26.20 -9.32
N PRO A 108 -42.23 25.66 -10.16
CA PRO A 108 -43.27 26.49 -10.75
C PRO A 108 -44.11 27.11 -9.63
N PRO A 109 -44.56 28.37 -9.77
CA PRO A 109 -45.45 28.96 -8.79
C PRO A 109 -46.65 28.04 -8.67
N ALA A 110 -46.91 27.53 -7.46
CA ALA A 110 -48.08 26.73 -7.19
C ALA A 110 -49.29 27.55 -7.62
N THR A 111 -49.83 27.24 -8.79
CA THR A 111 -51.12 27.74 -9.24
C THR A 111 -52.10 27.15 -8.27
N THR A 112 -52.41 27.90 -7.23
CA THR A 112 -53.49 27.62 -6.28
C THR A 112 -54.72 27.33 -7.13
N PRO A 113 -55.20 26.08 -7.21
CA PRO A 113 -56.39 25.79 -8.00
C PRO A 113 -57.54 26.55 -7.33
N ALA A 114 -58.05 27.53 -8.07
CA ALA A 114 -59.17 28.32 -7.64
C ALA A 114 -60.39 27.40 -7.49
N GLY A 115 -60.75 27.13 -6.24
CA GLY A 115 -62.10 26.82 -5.81
C GLY A 115 -62.77 25.60 -6.43
N GLU A 116 -62.47 24.41 -5.91
CA GLU A 116 -63.45 23.31 -5.91
C GLU A 116 -63.94 23.11 -4.47
N ARG A 117 -64.93 23.92 -4.09
CA ARG A 117 -65.73 23.69 -2.87
C ARG A 117 -66.67 22.52 -3.15
N VAL A 118 -66.18 21.30 -2.99
CA VAL A 118 -67.08 20.13 -2.87
C VAL A 118 -67.69 20.16 -1.47
N ARG A 119 -68.89 20.74 -1.39
CA ARG A 119 -69.83 20.53 -0.30
C ARG A 119 -70.32 19.09 -0.40
N ILE A 120 -70.04 18.25 0.60
CA ILE A 120 -70.87 17.08 0.88
C ILE A 120 -71.61 17.38 2.19
N ALA A 121 -72.87 17.75 2.01
CA ALA A 121 -73.93 17.79 3.01
C ALA A 121 -74.06 16.40 3.65
N GLU A 122 -74.01 16.31 4.98
CA GLU A 122 -75.20 16.37 5.84
C GLU A 122 -76.28 15.35 5.43
N LYS A 123 -76.31 14.21 6.13
CA LYS A 123 -77.57 13.53 6.45
C LYS A 123 -77.51 12.82 7.79
N GLN A 124 -78.49 13.22 8.60
CA GLN A 124 -78.85 12.82 9.96
C GLN A 124 -79.08 11.30 10.15
N GLY A 125 -78.86 10.82 11.39
CA GLY A 125 -79.96 10.23 12.16
C GLY A 125 -79.80 8.85 12.83
N VAL A 126 -79.62 8.89 14.17
CA VAL A 126 -80.28 8.06 15.22
C VAL A 126 -79.93 6.54 15.31
N PRO A 127 -80.30 5.79 16.38
CA PRO A 127 -79.48 5.47 17.57
C PRO A 127 -79.24 3.95 17.82
N ALA A 128 -78.55 3.65 18.92
CA ALA A 128 -78.71 2.52 19.85
C ALA A 128 -77.47 1.61 20.04
N PRO A 129 -77.11 1.27 21.29
CA PRO A 129 -75.98 0.41 21.62
C PRO A 129 -76.43 -1.06 21.68
N ALA A 130 -75.68 -1.95 21.03
CA ALA A 130 -75.76 -3.38 21.28
C ALA A 130 -74.33 -3.96 21.21
N ASP A 131 -73.94 -4.61 22.30
CA ASP A 131 -72.70 -5.35 22.45
C ASP A 131 -72.49 -6.37 21.32
N PRO A 132 -71.23 -6.61 20.89
CA PRO A 132 -70.84 -7.89 20.34
C PRO A 132 -70.16 -8.77 21.41
N PRO A 133 -70.50 -10.06 21.48
CA PRO A 133 -69.74 -11.02 22.25
C PRO A 133 -68.45 -11.43 21.53
N ASP A 134 -67.47 -11.73 22.36
CA ASP A 134 -66.45 -12.77 22.30
C ASP A 134 -66.33 -13.68 21.04
N ARG A 135 -65.09 -14.15 20.83
CA ARG A 135 -64.50 -15.01 19.78
C ARG A 135 -63.93 -14.23 18.59
N GLY A 136 -62.66 -14.36 18.21
CA GLY A 136 -61.71 -15.43 18.46
C GLY A 136 -61.05 -15.77 17.14
N GLY A 137 -59.71 -15.64 17.10
CA GLY A 137 -58.84 -16.33 16.14
C GLY A 137 -58.90 -15.87 14.68
N ALA A 138 -57.83 -15.22 14.22
CA ALA A 138 -57.11 -15.64 13.01
C ALA A 138 -55.92 -14.70 12.79
N ARG A 139 -54.75 -15.19 13.17
CA ARG A 139 -53.45 -14.67 12.80
C ARG A 139 -53.18 -15.06 11.34
N ALA A 140 -53.07 -14.10 10.44
CA ALA A 140 -52.53 -14.27 9.08
C ALA A 140 -52.04 -12.90 8.55
N PRO A 141 -51.25 -12.85 7.46
CA PRO A 141 -49.79 -12.78 7.48
C PRO A 141 -49.26 -11.37 7.17
N ALA A 142 -48.08 -11.06 7.70
CA ALA A 142 -47.34 -9.85 7.35
C ALA A 142 -46.98 -9.87 5.86
N ALA A 143 -47.49 -8.86 5.16
CA ALA A 143 -47.28 -8.62 3.75
C ALA A 143 -45.81 -8.23 3.46
N ALA A 144 -45.26 -8.94 2.48
CA ALA A 144 -44.16 -8.63 1.58
C ALA A 144 -43.54 -7.23 1.67
N VAL A 145 -42.26 -7.22 2.02
CA VAL A 145 -41.30 -6.16 1.72
C VAL A 145 -40.92 -6.26 0.22
N PRO A 146 -40.99 -5.19 -0.57
CA PRO A 146 -40.53 -5.21 -1.96
C PRO A 146 -38.99 -5.23 -2.04
N ALA A 147 -38.48 -6.10 -2.90
CA ALA A 147 -37.07 -6.30 -3.21
C ALA A 147 -36.43 -5.07 -3.89
N PRO A 148 -35.13 -4.80 -3.67
CA PRO A 148 -34.39 -3.82 -4.47
C PRO A 148 -34.06 -4.38 -5.87
N ALA A 149 -34.11 -3.48 -6.84
CA ALA A 149 -33.94 -3.73 -8.26
C ALA A 149 -32.61 -4.40 -8.62
N SER A 150 -32.72 -5.46 -9.42
CA SER A 150 -31.63 -6.12 -10.12
C SER A 150 -30.99 -5.16 -11.11
N VAL A 151 -29.70 -4.83 -10.89
CA VAL A 151 -28.88 -4.15 -11.89
C VAL A 151 -28.35 -5.21 -12.85
N SER A 152 -28.84 -5.18 -14.08
CA SER A 152 -28.35 -5.99 -15.20
C SER A 152 -26.88 -5.66 -15.48
N ALA A 153 -25.99 -6.63 -15.24
CA ALA A 153 -24.64 -6.60 -15.75
C ALA A 153 -24.63 -7.05 -17.22
N THR A 154 -24.17 -6.16 -18.08
CA THR A 154 -23.93 -6.40 -19.51
C THR A 154 -22.74 -7.33 -19.72
N ARG A 155 -23.05 -8.48 -20.31
CA ARG A 155 -22.49 -9.01 -21.57
C ARG A 155 -20.96 -9.09 -21.71
N SER A 156 -20.50 -10.34 -21.66
CA SER A 156 -19.36 -10.97 -22.31
C SER A 156 -18.59 -10.18 -23.36
N GLU A 157 -17.28 -10.05 -23.15
CA GLU A 157 -16.30 -10.02 -24.23
C GLU A 157 -15.02 -10.76 -23.82
N LYS A 158 -14.86 -11.94 -24.41
CA LYS A 158 -13.62 -12.51 -24.96
C LYS A 158 -12.39 -12.65 -24.05
N ILE A 159 -12.24 -13.85 -23.49
CA ILE A 159 -10.95 -14.45 -23.14
C ILE A 159 -10.65 -15.46 -24.25
N ASP A 160 -9.54 -15.26 -24.97
CA ASP A 160 -8.84 -16.32 -25.71
C ASP A 160 -7.35 -15.97 -25.76
N ASP A 161 -6.52 -17.01 -25.53
CA ASP A 161 -5.10 -17.14 -25.83
C ASP A 161 -4.07 -16.28 -25.05
N GLU A 162 -3.51 -16.82 -23.95
CA GLU A 162 -2.05 -16.74 -23.64
C GLU A 162 -1.58 -17.51 -22.38
N GLN A 163 -2.12 -18.71 -22.07
CA GLN A 163 -1.55 -19.54 -20.99
C GLN A 163 -1.48 -21.02 -21.37
N GLN A 164 -0.63 -21.32 -22.36
CA GLN A 164 -0.20 -22.68 -22.65
C GLN A 164 1.29 -22.74 -23.03
N VAL A 165 2.15 -22.14 -22.22
CA VAL A 165 3.60 -22.42 -22.22
C VAL A 165 4.04 -22.53 -20.76
N ASP A 166 4.93 -23.48 -20.46
CA ASP A 166 5.55 -23.75 -19.14
C ASP A 166 4.83 -24.68 -18.14
N ARG A 167 4.28 -25.81 -18.63
CA ARG A 167 3.98 -26.97 -17.77
C ARG A 167 4.78 -28.24 -18.08
N ARG A 168 5.89 -28.12 -18.81
CA ARG A 168 6.68 -29.28 -19.30
C ARG A 168 8.07 -29.47 -18.69
N THR A 169 8.45 -28.71 -17.66
CA THR A 169 9.83 -28.75 -17.11
C THR A 169 9.96 -29.22 -15.65
N VAL A 170 8.90 -29.72 -15.00
CA VAL A 170 8.99 -30.19 -13.59
C VAL A 170 8.67 -31.69 -13.43
N SER A 171 8.95 -32.51 -14.44
CA SER A 171 8.68 -33.96 -14.42
C SER A 171 9.94 -34.84 -14.38
N ALA A 172 11.14 -34.27 -14.15
CA ALA A 172 12.40 -34.99 -14.29
C ALA A 172 13.27 -35.02 -13.01
N ALA A 173 12.71 -34.74 -11.83
CA ALA A 173 13.48 -34.66 -10.58
C ALA A 173 12.93 -35.50 -9.41
N GLU A 174 11.98 -36.43 -9.65
CA GLU A 174 11.36 -37.22 -8.57
C GLU A 174 11.74 -38.72 -8.56
N ASP A 175 12.65 -39.18 -9.43
CA ASP A 175 13.03 -40.61 -9.52
C ASP A 175 14.28 -41.02 -8.70
N ASP A 176 14.96 -40.11 -7.99
CA ASP A 176 16.24 -40.41 -7.31
C ASP A 176 16.15 -40.67 -5.78
N LEU A 177 14.96 -40.79 -5.19
CA LEU A 177 14.80 -41.06 -3.74
C LEU A 177 14.34 -42.48 -3.37
N ALA A 178 14.31 -43.42 -4.32
CA ALA A 178 13.82 -44.79 -4.09
C ALA A 178 14.90 -45.87 -3.89
N PHE A 179 16.13 -45.52 -3.46
CA PHE A 179 17.21 -46.52 -3.32
C PHE A 179 18.08 -46.37 -2.07
N ALA A 180 17.48 -46.30 -0.87
CA ALA A 180 18.24 -46.44 0.38
C ALA A 180 17.37 -46.95 1.55
N ALA A 181 16.78 -48.14 1.43
CA ALA A 181 16.19 -48.82 2.59
C ALA A 181 16.17 -50.34 2.41
N LYS A 182 17.34 -50.98 2.30
CA LYS A 182 17.42 -52.43 2.43
C LYS A 182 18.81 -52.96 2.80
N THR A 183 19.18 -52.84 4.07
CA THR A 183 20.21 -53.58 4.84
C THR A 183 20.29 -52.80 6.17
N GLU A 184 20.14 -53.34 7.38
CA GLU A 184 20.65 -54.59 7.94
C GLU A 184 19.71 -55.08 9.05
N ALA A 185 19.51 -56.39 9.09
CA ALA A 185 19.06 -57.10 10.26
C ALA A 185 20.29 -57.66 11.00
N GLY A 186 20.34 -57.46 12.32
CA GLY A 186 21.03 -58.36 13.24
C GLY A 186 22.35 -57.86 13.82
N ARG A 187 22.29 -57.28 15.02
CA ARG A 187 23.30 -57.54 16.06
C ARG A 187 22.73 -57.28 17.46
N THR A 188 22.48 -58.37 18.18
CA THR A 188 22.43 -58.44 19.64
C THR A 188 23.81 -58.07 20.21
N GLN A 189 23.86 -57.26 21.28
CA GLN A 189 24.66 -57.51 22.50
C GLN A 189 24.72 -56.30 23.47
N SER A 190 24.21 -56.57 24.68
CA SER A 190 24.75 -56.23 26.03
C SER A 190 25.10 -54.80 26.47
N HIS A 191 24.45 -54.41 27.58
CA HIS A 191 24.94 -53.60 28.70
C HIS A 191 26.40 -53.90 29.12
N PRO A 192 27.17 -52.92 29.65
CA PRO A 192 27.14 -52.50 31.07
C PRO A 192 27.14 -50.95 31.24
N SER A 193 26.45 -50.35 32.22
CA SER A 193 26.83 -50.08 33.63
C SER A 193 28.15 -49.31 33.86
N GLU A 194 28.03 -48.19 34.60
CA GLU A 194 29.08 -47.43 35.34
C GLU A 194 30.13 -46.71 34.46
N THR A 195 30.65 -45.49 34.71
CA THR A 195 30.89 -44.72 35.94
C THR A 195 31.33 -43.28 35.57
N GLU A 196 31.20 -42.35 36.51
CA GLU A 196 32.09 -41.20 36.79
C GLU A 196 32.30 -40.02 35.80
N ALA A 197 31.75 -38.87 36.23
CA ALA A 197 32.46 -37.65 36.63
C ALA A 197 33.83 -37.27 36.00
N ARG A 198 33.86 -36.12 35.32
CA ARG A 198 34.94 -35.10 35.33
C ARG A 198 34.48 -33.87 34.55
N GLN A 199 34.09 -32.76 35.17
CA GLN A 199 34.96 -31.63 35.51
C GLN A 199 36.15 -31.42 34.55
N SER A 200 36.05 -30.38 33.71
CA SER A 200 37.21 -29.63 33.21
C SER A 200 36.79 -28.20 32.88
N SER A 201 37.09 -27.32 33.82
CA SER A 201 37.23 -25.88 33.63
C SER A 201 38.40 -25.56 32.68
N GLY A 202 38.36 -24.40 32.04
CA GLY A 202 39.44 -23.82 31.23
C GLY A 202 38.87 -22.66 30.42
N ASP A 203 38.68 -21.47 31.01
CA ASP A 203 39.69 -20.41 31.16
C ASP A 203 40.50 -20.12 29.88
N GLY A 204 39.94 -19.20 29.08
CA GLY A 204 40.56 -17.93 28.74
C GLY A 204 41.86 -17.93 27.93
N VAL A 205 41.79 -17.49 26.67
CA VAL A 205 42.81 -16.62 26.04
C VAL A 205 42.14 -15.77 24.94
N ALA A 206 42.01 -14.47 25.20
CA ALA A 206 42.24 -13.39 24.23
C ALA A 206 43.53 -12.68 24.70
N PRO A 207 44.25 -11.84 23.92
CA PRO A 207 43.84 -11.15 22.69
C PRO A 207 44.90 -11.19 21.56
N SER A 208 44.57 -10.72 20.36
CA SER A 208 45.60 -10.07 19.55
C SER A 208 45.03 -9.07 18.54
N VAL A 209 45.55 -7.85 18.68
CA VAL A 209 45.33 -6.64 17.92
C VAL A 209 46.30 -6.64 16.72
N VAL A 210 45.81 -6.43 15.51
CA VAL A 210 46.62 -6.06 14.33
C VAL A 210 45.78 -5.07 13.51
N ALA A 211 45.99 -3.78 13.71
CA ALA A 211 46.89 -2.89 12.97
C ALA A 211 46.32 -2.44 11.62
N GLN A 212 45.91 -1.16 11.62
CA GLN A 212 45.58 -0.33 10.47
C GLN A 212 46.82 -0.13 9.58
N ALA A 213 46.62 -0.15 8.26
CA ALA A 213 47.54 0.41 7.30
C ALA A 213 46.74 1.14 6.20
N ALA A 214 46.85 2.47 6.20
CA ALA A 214 46.67 3.29 5.00
C ALA A 214 47.98 3.28 4.19
N PRO A 215 47.96 3.57 2.87
CA PRO A 215 48.51 4.87 2.46
C PRO A 215 47.96 5.51 1.17
N ALA A 216 48.35 6.79 1.01
CA ALA A 216 48.59 7.59 -0.21
C ALA A 216 47.39 7.93 -1.12
N LYS A 217 47.01 9.19 -1.41
CA LYS A 217 47.69 10.44 -1.84
C LYS A 217 48.58 10.30 -3.07
N GLU A 218 47.99 10.57 -4.23
CA GLU A 218 48.55 11.07 -5.51
C GLU A 218 47.34 11.27 -6.45
N GLY A 219 47.21 12.24 -7.34
CA GLY A 219 48.08 13.29 -7.84
C GLY A 219 47.24 14.08 -8.87
N VAL A 220 47.64 15.33 -9.05
CA VAL A 220 47.08 16.35 -9.94
C VAL A 220 47.16 15.93 -11.42
N SER A 221 46.13 16.22 -12.23
CA SER A 221 46.29 16.58 -13.65
C SER A 221 45.02 17.25 -14.18
N GLN A 222 45.11 18.58 -14.29
CA GLN A 222 44.27 19.39 -15.17
C GLN A 222 44.72 19.12 -16.61
N LEU A 223 43.79 18.79 -17.50
CA LEU A 223 44.04 18.81 -18.94
C LEU A 223 43.06 19.81 -19.58
N GLU A 224 43.61 20.98 -19.85
CA GLU A 224 43.10 22.00 -20.75
C GLU A 224 43.16 21.45 -22.18
N VAL A 225 42.03 21.40 -22.90
CA VAL A 225 42.01 21.05 -24.33
C VAL A 225 41.34 22.16 -25.12
N ALA A 226 42.12 22.62 -26.09
CA ALA A 226 41.94 23.75 -26.95
C ALA A 226 40.75 23.64 -27.92
N ALA A 227 40.29 24.82 -28.33
CA ALA A 227 39.38 25.07 -29.43
C ALA A 227 39.94 24.60 -30.79
N PRO A 228 39.05 24.35 -31.77
CA PRO A 228 39.37 24.59 -33.16
C PRO A 228 38.54 25.74 -33.75
N ALA A 229 39.26 26.69 -34.34
CA ALA A 229 38.77 27.66 -35.30
C ALA A 229 38.39 26.95 -36.61
N VAL A 230 37.20 27.20 -37.14
CA VAL A 230 36.85 26.85 -38.53
C VAL A 230 36.13 28.02 -39.18
N ALA A 231 36.47 28.17 -40.46
CA ALA A 231 36.37 29.32 -41.32
C ALA A 231 34.95 29.80 -41.65
N ARG A 232 34.92 31.09 -41.96
CA ARG A 232 33.88 31.84 -42.66
C ARG A 232 33.67 31.31 -44.08
N THR A 233 32.41 31.16 -44.48
CA THR A 233 31.96 31.41 -45.86
C THR A 233 30.63 32.14 -45.80
N GLY A 234 30.56 33.27 -46.50
CA GLY A 234 29.41 34.16 -46.52
C GLY A 234 28.30 33.69 -47.45
N SER A 235 27.07 34.10 -47.10
CA SER A 235 26.00 34.31 -48.06
C SER A 235 25.04 35.33 -47.45
N GLU A 236 25.08 36.55 -47.99
CA GLU A 236 24.21 37.66 -47.64
C GLU A 236 22.86 37.48 -48.34
N VAL A 237 21.76 37.48 -47.57
CA VAL A 237 20.41 37.78 -48.08
C VAL A 237 19.78 38.78 -47.10
N PRO A 238 19.32 39.96 -47.55
CA PRO A 238 18.73 40.95 -46.68
C PRO A 238 17.27 40.55 -46.39
N MET A 239 16.98 40.14 -45.16
CA MET A 239 15.60 40.05 -44.70
C MET A 239 15.41 40.92 -43.45
N VAL A 240 14.74 42.05 -43.68
CA VAL A 240 14.27 42.99 -42.68
C VAL A 240 13.24 42.26 -41.80
N GLY A 241 13.69 41.81 -40.64
CA GLY A 241 12.87 41.16 -39.62
C GLY A 241 13.44 41.47 -38.24
N THR A 242 12.97 42.58 -37.69
CA THR A 242 12.88 42.90 -36.25
C THR A 242 13.90 42.23 -35.33
N LEU A 243 15.06 42.86 -35.16
CA LEU A 243 16.01 42.61 -34.07
C LEU A 243 15.38 43.03 -32.73
N GLN A 244 14.44 42.24 -32.21
CA GLN A 244 14.16 42.23 -30.77
C GLN A 244 15.24 41.38 -30.11
N THR A 245 16.27 42.09 -29.68
CA THR A 245 17.26 41.76 -28.64
C THR A 245 16.78 40.66 -27.70
N MET A 246 17.24 39.43 -27.98
CA MET A 246 17.20 38.31 -27.06
C MET A 246 18.28 38.49 -25.98
N GLU A 247 18.10 39.44 -25.08
CA GLU A 247 18.71 39.36 -23.75
C GLU A 247 17.97 38.27 -22.96
N ARG A 248 18.26 37.01 -23.30
CA ARG A 248 17.96 35.87 -22.41
C ARG A 248 18.80 36.08 -21.17
N LYS A 249 18.24 36.82 -20.21
CA LYS A 249 18.75 37.00 -18.86
C LYS A 249 19.12 35.62 -18.36
N LYS A 250 20.42 35.38 -18.19
CA LYS A 250 20.99 34.11 -17.72
C LYS A 250 20.63 34.01 -16.24
N GLU A 251 19.37 33.68 -15.98
CA GLU A 251 18.86 33.51 -14.64
C GLU A 251 19.60 32.31 -14.07
N ALA A 252 20.47 32.58 -13.09
CA ALA A 252 21.27 31.55 -12.45
C ALA A 252 20.29 30.50 -11.90
N VAL A 253 20.34 29.29 -12.47
CA VAL A 253 19.50 28.17 -12.05
C VAL A 253 19.83 27.91 -10.59
N ARG A 254 18.89 28.24 -9.70
CA ARG A 254 19.03 27.98 -8.28
C ARG A 254 18.77 26.50 -8.05
N VAL A 255 19.74 25.85 -7.41
CA VAL A 255 19.70 24.42 -7.07
C VAL A 255 19.54 24.30 -5.56
N VAL A 256 18.67 23.39 -5.12
CA VAL A 256 18.37 23.09 -3.73
C VAL A 256 18.70 21.63 -3.46
N ARG A 257 19.31 21.36 -2.31
CA ARG A 257 19.58 19.99 -1.87
C ARG A 257 18.29 19.39 -1.30
N CYS A 258 17.83 18.32 -1.91
CA CYS A 258 16.72 17.51 -1.46
C CYS A 258 17.23 16.16 -0.96
N ARG A 259 16.44 15.52 -0.11
CA ARG A 259 16.72 14.24 0.49
C ARG A 259 15.56 13.30 0.17
N LEU A 260 15.89 12.16 -0.42
CA LEU A 260 14.98 11.09 -0.76
C LEU A 260 15.18 9.95 0.25
N GLN A 261 14.17 9.66 1.06
CA GLN A 261 14.20 8.60 2.08
C GLN A 261 13.20 7.51 1.72
N LEU A 262 13.61 6.24 1.74
CA LEU A 262 12.66 5.12 1.64
C LEU A 262 11.71 5.16 2.85
N GLU A 263 10.42 4.86 2.69
CA GLU A 263 9.48 4.89 3.83
C GLU A 263 9.88 3.94 4.97
N ASP A 264 10.56 2.84 4.65
CA ASP A 264 11.11 1.89 5.62
C ASP A 264 12.38 2.42 6.33
N GLY A 265 12.84 3.63 6.00
CA GLY A 265 13.94 4.34 6.65
C GLY A 265 15.35 3.79 6.37
N ALA A 266 15.47 2.70 5.61
CA ALA A 266 16.74 2.01 5.39
C ALA A 266 17.69 2.75 4.42
N GLU A 267 17.16 3.58 3.53
CA GLU A 267 17.92 4.20 2.45
C GLU A 267 17.65 5.70 2.39
N GLU A 268 18.73 6.48 2.41
CA GLU A 268 18.69 7.94 2.32
C GLU A 268 19.62 8.39 1.20
N LEU A 269 19.07 9.11 0.22
CA LEU A 269 19.79 9.62 -0.94
C LEU A 269 19.66 11.14 -1.02
N ASP A 270 20.79 11.84 -1.05
CA ASP A 270 20.83 13.27 -1.28
C ASP A 270 20.87 13.59 -2.78
N LEU A 271 19.99 14.50 -3.20
CA LEU A 271 19.76 14.92 -4.58
C LEU A 271 19.88 16.44 -4.65
N ASP A 272 20.39 16.96 -5.76
CA ASP A 272 20.40 18.39 -6.03
C ASP A 272 19.35 18.65 -7.12
N LEU A 273 18.27 19.34 -6.78
CA LEU A 273 17.14 19.62 -7.67
C LEU A 273 17.01 21.12 -7.93
N GLN A 274 16.53 21.50 -9.10
CA GLN A 274 16.20 22.90 -9.38
C GLN A 274 15.06 23.37 -8.47
N VAL A 275 15.07 24.64 -8.04
CA VAL A 275 14.03 25.20 -7.14
C VAL A 275 12.61 24.95 -7.65
N ALA A 276 12.39 25.01 -8.97
CA ALA A 276 11.07 24.78 -9.58
C ALA A 276 10.60 23.31 -9.51
N GLN A 277 11.52 22.37 -9.31
CA GLN A 277 11.26 20.93 -9.25
C GLN A 277 11.39 20.36 -7.83
N ALA A 278 11.88 21.15 -6.88
CA ALA A 278 11.99 20.78 -5.48
C ALA A 278 10.64 20.97 -4.77
N PRO A 279 10.29 20.10 -3.80
CA PRO A 279 9.16 20.36 -2.92
C PRO A 279 9.35 21.71 -2.20
N PRO A 280 8.30 22.48 -1.92
CA PRO A 280 8.41 23.68 -1.07
C PRO A 280 9.05 23.38 0.29
N PRO A 281 9.69 24.36 0.94
CA PRO A 281 10.21 24.16 2.28
C PRO A 281 9.08 23.71 3.22
N HIS A 282 9.37 22.70 4.04
CA HIS A 282 8.42 22.04 4.95
C HIS A 282 7.35 21.15 4.30
N GLU A 283 7.36 20.99 2.97
CA GLU A 283 6.52 20.01 2.28
C GLU A 283 7.30 18.72 2.01
N VAL A 284 6.60 17.58 2.08
CA VAL A 284 7.15 16.26 1.75
C VAL A 284 6.35 15.71 0.58
N TRP A 285 7.03 15.39 -0.51
CA TRP A 285 6.44 14.72 -1.66
C TRP A 285 6.65 13.21 -1.56
N SER A 286 5.68 12.44 -2.04
CA SER A 286 5.82 10.99 -2.20
C SER A 286 6.36 10.68 -3.60
N VAL A 287 7.41 9.89 -3.70
CA VAL A 287 7.93 9.37 -4.97
C VAL A 287 7.69 7.87 -4.99
N MET A 288 6.88 7.38 -5.92
CA MET A 288 6.65 5.95 -6.11
C MET A 288 7.48 5.46 -7.29
N VAL A 289 8.21 4.37 -7.08
CA VAL A 289 8.94 3.67 -8.14
C VAL A 289 8.12 2.45 -8.54
N ALA A 290 7.50 2.51 -9.72
CA ALA A 290 6.71 1.41 -10.26
C ALA A 290 7.63 0.25 -10.72
N PRO A 291 7.11 -1.00 -10.82
CA PRO A 291 7.88 -2.16 -11.27
C PRO A 291 8.53 -2.03 -12.65
N ASP A 292 7.93 -1.20 -13.51
CA ASP A 292 8.44 -0.90 -14.85
C ASP A 292 9.48 0.24 -14.87
N GLY A 293 9.89 0.72 -13.69
CA GLY A 293 10.84 1.81 -13.52
C GLY A 293 10.25 3.20 -13.75
N ARG A 294 8.94 3.34 -14.00
CA ARG A 294 8.29 4.65 -14.04
C ARG A 294 8.23 5.26 -12.64
N LEU A 295 8.35 6.58 -12.62
CA LEU A 295 8.37 7.36 -11.40
C LEU A 295 7.11 8.20 -11.35
N GLU A 296 6.39 8.12 -10.25
CA GLU A 296 5.27 9.00 -9.97
C GLU A 296 5.59 9.85 -8.75
N VAL A 297 5.65 11.17 -8.96
CA VAL A 297 5.86 12.14 -7.88
C VAL A 297 4.50 12.73 -7.52
N LEU A 298 4.11 12.61 -6.26
CA LEU A 298 2.85 13.11 -5.72
C LEU A 298 3.16 14.19 -4.68
N ASP A 299 2.54 15.36 -4.81
CA ASP A 299 2.63 16.42 -3.80
C ASP A 299 1.92 16.03 -2.49
N ALA A 300 1.99 16.85 -1.44
CA ALA A 300 1.32 16.54 -0.17
C ALA A 300 -0.22 16.51 -0.28
N ARG A 301 -0.79 16.96 -1.41
CA ARG A 301 -2.22 16.90 -1.73
C ARG A 301 -2.57 15.69 -2.61
N GLY A 302 -1.60 14.84 -2.94
CA GLY A 302 -1.79 13.68 -3.80
C GLY A 302 -1.94 14.02 -5.29
N ARG A 303 -1.52 15.22 -5.72
CA ARG A 303 -1.53 15.59 -7.13
C ARG A 303 -0.20 15.18 -7.77
N THR A 304 -0.30 14.60 -8.96
CA THR A 304 0.87 14.23 -9.76
C THR A 304 1.64 15.47 -10.16
N GLN A 305 2.92 15.51 -9.81
CA GLN A 305 3.87 16.52 -10.22
C GLN A 305 4.73 15.98 -11.37
N PRO A 306 5.21 16.85 -12.27
CA PRO A 306 6.16 16.43 -13.29
C PRO A 306 7.42 15.85 -12.63
N VAL A 307 7.86 14.70 -13.13
CA VAL A 307 9.06 14.02 -12.61
C VAL A 307 10.27 14.92 -12.89
N PRO A 308 11.07 15.29 -11.87
CA PRO A 308 12.29 16.05 -12.08
C PRO A 308 13.24 15.27 -13.01
N VAL A 309 13.75 15.93 -14.06
CA VAL A 309 14.64 15.26 -15.02
C VAL A 309 15.90 14.76 -14.35
N GLU A 310 16.44 15.52 -13.38
CA GLU A 310 17.62 15.09 -12.61
C GLU A 310 17.32 13.86 -11.74
N LEU A 311 16.12 13.77 -11.16
CA LEU A 311 15.67 12.59 -10.43
C LEU A 311 15.64 11.38 -11.38
N GLN A 312 14.98 11.50 -12.53
CA GLN A 312 14.89 10.41 -13.49
C GLN A 312 16.26 9.98 -14.05
N GLN A 313 17.16 10.93 -14.30
CA GLN A 313 18.53 10.65 -14.75
C GLN A 313 19.40 10.00 -13.67
N ARG A 314 19.30 10.44 -12.41
CA ARG A 314 20.03 9.79 -11.31
C ARG A 314 19.53 8.37 -11.10
N LEU A 315 18.23 8.15 -11.21
CA LEU A 315 17.63 6.84 -11.01
C LEU A 315 17.97 5.85 -12.12
N SER A 316 17.98 6.30 -13.37
CA SER A 316 18.45 5.47 -14.48
C SER A 316 19.95 5.14 -14.39
N ARG A 317 20.77 6.05 -13.85
CA ARG A 317 22.21 5.80 -13.65
C ARG A 317 22.52 4.93 -12.43
N GLN A 318 21.78 5.09 -11.33
CA GLN A 318 22.13 4.44 -10.07
C GLN A 318 21.57 3.02 -9.94
N GLN A 319 20.64 2.55 -10.79
CA GLN A 319 20.12 1.16 -10.85
C GLN A 319 19.72 0.50 -9.52
N GLN A 320 19.67 1.23 -8.40
CA GLN A 320 19.65 0.63 -7.06
C GLN A 320 18.49 1.10 -6.18
N LEU A 321 17.64 2.01 -6.64
CA LEU A 321 16.42 2.26 -5.87
C LEU A 321 15.57 1.01 -5.87
N ARG A 322 15.34 0.49 -4.66
CA ARG A 322 14.38 -0.57 -4.42
C ARG A 322 12.99 -0.12 -4.86
N LEU A 323 12.21 -1.05 -5.40
CA LEU A 323 10.80 -0.84 -5.66
C LEU A 323 10.11 -0.45 -4.34
N GLY A 324 9.34 0.64 -4.36
CA GLY A 324 8.73 1.15 -3.15
C GLY A 324 8.37 2.63 -3.18
N ARG A 325 7.98 3.13 -2.01
CA ARG A 325 7.60 4.51 -1.79
C ARG A 325 8.70 5.25 -1.04
N TYR A 326 9.09 6.39 -1.59
CA TYR A 326 10.08 7.28 -1.04
C TYR A 326 9.45 8.62 -0.65
N ARG A 327 10.04 9.28 0.33
CA ARG A 327 9.72 10.64 0.78
C ARG A 327 10.80 11.58 0.32
N LEU A 328 10.44 12.54 -0.52
CA LEU A 328 11.31 13.61 -0.98
C LEU A 328 11.04 14.88 -0.16
N SER A 329 12.06 15.38 0.51
CA SER A 329 11.99 16.62 1.30
C SER A 329 13.19 17.52 1.01
N GLN A 330 13.06 18.84 1.16
CA GLN A 330 14.24 19.71 1.11
C GLN A 330 15.11 19.45 2.34
N ALA A 331 16.42 19.26 2.14
CA ALA A 331 17.34 19.21 3.26
C ALA A 331 17.31 20.57 3.97
N PRO A 332 17.32 20.62 5.32
CA PRO A 332 17.39 21.89 6.02
C PRO A 332 18.63 22.62 5.52
N ALA A 333 18.44 23.89 5.12
CA ALA A 333 19.56 24.74 4.73
C ALA A 333 20.59 24.63 5.84
N ARG A 334 21.77 24.08 5.54
CA ARG A 334 22.86 23.99 6.52
C ARG A 334 23.06 25.42 6.99
N SER A 335 22.61 25.71 8.21
CA SER A 335 22.89 26.99 8.85
C SER A 335 24.40 27.12 8.78
N ALA A 336 24.87 28.09 7.99
CA ALA A 336 26.28 28.31 7.80
C ALA A 336 26.87 28.46 9.20
N SER A 337 27.54 27.41 9.69
CA SER A 337 28.10 27.41 11.02
C SER A 337 29.11 28.54 10.99
N THR A 338 28.77 29.64 11.67
CA THR A 338 29.62 30.81 11.76
C THR A 338 30.86 30.35 12.51
N GLN A 339 31.92 30.05 11.76
CA GLN A 339 33.26 29.84 12.28
C GLN A 339 33.91 31.19 12.53
#